data_AF-A0A1Y6IQ58-F1
#
_entry.id   AF-A0A1Y6IQ58-F1
#
_cell.length_a   1.000
_cell.length_b   1.000
_cell.length_c   1.000
_cell.angle_alpha   90.00
_cell.angle_beta   90.00
_cell.angle_gamma   90.00
#
_symmetry.space_group_name_H-M   'P 1'
#
loop_
_entity.id
_entity.type
_entity.pdbx_description
1 polymer ?
#
loop_
_entity_poly.entity_id
_entity_poly.type
_entity_poly.pdbx_seq_one_letter_code
_entity_poly.pdbx_strand_id
1 'polypeptide(L)'
;MPVSHVKGDFCKIEGFKPSSQTTDAINRMNEIIDMSGVLEKLLMGVPVYQIFAGRDTYISATIASIGYNVTTYDWQLFADSVKSVGKIRRVQLEKIANEMALFSIGKEYKFWRCVGNAL
;
A
#
# COMPACT_ATOMS: atom_id res chain seq x y z
N MET A 1 2.60 -36.17 0.25
CA MET A 1 1.31 -35.60 0.70
C MET A 1 1.23 -34.17 0.17
N PRO A 2 0.14 -33.74 -0.49
CA PRO A 2 0.04 -32.37 -0.98
C PRO A 2 -0.20 -31.46 0.22
N VAL A 3 0.74 -30.55 0.47
CA VAL A 3 0.62 -29.56 1.55
C VAL A 3 -0.44 -28.55 1.13
N SER A 4 -1.51 -28.46 1.92
CA SER A 4 -2.52 -27.42 1.80
C SER A 4 -1.87 -26.08 2.13
N HIS A 5 -1.54 -25.28 1.11
CA HIS A 5 -1.00 -23.92 1.30
C HIS A 5 -2.05 -23.03 1.97
N VAL A 6 -1.74 -22.55 3.17
CA VAL A 6 -2.56 -21.56 3.89
C VAL A 6 -2.21 -20.17 3.34
N LYS A 7 -3.19 -19.25 3.30
CA LYS A 7 -2.95 -17.85 2.89
C LYS A 7 -1.86 -17.24 3.79
N GLY A 8 -0.73 -16.81 3.21
CA GLY A 8 0.46 -16.35 3.93
C GLY A 8 1.70 -17.25 3.83
N ASP A 9 1.59 -18.47 3.30
CA ASP A 9 2.76 -19.35 3.10
C ASP A 9 3.54 -19.01 1.82
N PHE A 10 4.87 -18.87 1.94
CA PHE A 10 5.76 -18.70 0.79
C PHE A 10 5.84 -19.99 -0.04
N CYS A 11 5.51 -19.91 -1.33
CA CYS A 11 5.70 -21.04 -2.23
C CYS A 11 7.13 -21.11 -2.76
N LYS A 12 7.74 -22.29 -2.69
CA LYS A 12 8.99 -22.58 -3.39
C LYS A 12 8.70 -23.00 -4.83
N ILE A 13 9.21 -22.26 -5.82
CA ILE A 13 9.09 -22.61 -7.25
C ILE A 13 10.48 -22.78 -7.84
N GLU A 14 10.86 -24.03 -8.11
CA GLU A 14 12.19 -24.35 -8.60
C GLU A 14 12.32 -24.17 -10.12
N GLY A 15 13.41 -23.55 -10.56
CA GLY A 15 13.72 -23.31 -11.97
C GLY A 15 12.64 -22.50 -12.69
N PHE A 16 12.06 -21.51 -12.00
CA PHE A 16 11.16 -20.54 -12.61
C PHE A 16 11.98 -19.48 -13.36
N LYS A 17 11.63 -19.23 -14.62
CA LYS A 17 12.14 -18.10 -15.39
C LYS A 17 10.94 -17.25 -15.79
N PRO A 18 10.85 -15.99 -15.34
CA PRO A 18 9.74 -15.12 -15.70
C PRO A 18 9.79 -14.83 -17.21
N SER A 19 8.63 -14.85 -17.86
CA SER A 19 8.49 -14.24 -19.19
C SER A 19 8.56 -12.71 -19.10
N SER A 20 8.68 -12.06 -20.25
CA SER A 20 8.55 -10.60 -20.35
C SER A 20 7.23 -10.10 -19.75
N GLN A 21 6.12 -10.82 -19.97
CA GLN A 21 4.82 -10.47 -19.41
C GLN A 21 4.82 -10.53 -17.88
N THR A 22 5.45 -11.56 -17.30
CA THR A 22 5.59 -11.66 -15.85
C THR A 22 6.45 -10.52 -15.30
N THR A 23 7.55 -10.18 -15.97
CA THR A 23 8.41 -9.06 -15.57
C THR A 23 7.69 -7.72 -15.63
N ASP A 24 6.91 -7.46 -16.68
CA ASP A 24 6.12 -6.23 -16.81
C ASP A 24 5.05 -6.11 -15.73
N ALA A 25 4.38 -7.21 -15.40
CA ALA A 25 3.41 -7.23 -14.31
C ALA A 25 4.05 -6.97 -12.94
N ILE A 26 5.24 -7.52 -12.68
CA ILE A 26 6.01 -7.21 -11.46
C ILE A 26 6.41 -5.73 -11.43
N ASN A 27 6.86 -5.16 -12.54
CA ASN A 27 7.20 -3.74 -12.63
C ASN A 27 5.98 -2.86 -12.32
N ARG A 28 4.81 -3.23 -12.84
CA ARG A 28 3.55 -2.54 -12.52
C ARG A 28 3.16 -2.65 -11.04
N MET A 29 3.38 -3.80 -10.41
CA MET A 29 3.17 -3.96 -8.97
C MET A 29 4.11 -3.06 -8.16
N ASN A 30 5.38 -2.98 -8.56
CA ASN A 30 6.37 -2.12 -7.91
C ASN A 30 6.00 -0.64 -8.02
N GLU A 31 5.56 -0.19 -9.20
CA GLU A 31 5.09 1.19 -9.40
C GLU A 31 3.92 1.54 -8.46
N ILE A 32 2.97 0.61 -8.27
CA ILE A 32 1.85 0.81 -7.33
C ILE A 32 2.35 0.89 -5.89
N ILE A 33 3.32 0.05 -5.50
CA ILE A 33 3.93 0.07 -4.17
C ILE A 33 4.64 1.41 -3.93
N ASP A 34 5.40 1.89 -4.90
CA ASP A 34 6.14 3.15 -4.78
C ASP A 34 5.19 4.34 -4.69
N MET A 35 4.21 4.43 -5.60
CA MET A 35 3.24 5.53 -5.64
C MET A 35 2.35 5.56 -4.39
N SER A 36 1.94 4.40 -3.87
CA SER A 36 1.20 4.33 -2.61
C SER A 36 2.06 4.76 -1.42
N GLY A 37 3.36 4.41 -1.39
CA GLY A 37 4.29 4.90 -0.38
C GLY A 37 4.49 6.42 -0.43
N VAL A 38 4.51 7.02 -1.63
CA VAL A 38 4.51 8.48 -1.79
C VAL A 38 3.23 9.09 -1.22
N LEU A 39 2.06 8.52 -1.55
CA LEU A 39 0.78 8.99 -1.04
C LEU A 39 0.70 8.90 0.49
N GLU A 40 1.13 7.78 1.09
CA GLU A 40 1.20 7.62 2.54
C GLU A 40 2.04 8.73 3.18
N LYS A 41 3.22 9.03 2.63
CA LYS A 41 4.09 10.12 3.11
C LYS A 41 3.43 11.49 3.00
N LEU A 42 2.76 11.79 1.89
CA LEU A 42 2.03 13.04 1.71
C LEU A 42 0.90 13.18 2.73
N LEU A 43 0.10 12.13 2.91
CA LEU A 43 -0.98 12.11 3.90
C LEU A 43 -0.43 12.33 5.31
N MET A 44 0.67 11.66 5.69
CA MET A 44 1.34 11.89 6.98
C MET A 44 1.81 13.33 7.19
N GLY A 45 2.07 14.09 6.11
CA GLY A 45 2.43 15.51 6.18
C GLY A 45 1.25 16.47 6.33
N VAL A 46 0.01 16.04 6.03
CA VAL A 46 -1.19 16.90 6.08
C VAL A 46 -1.44 17.51 7.46
N PRO A 47 -1.40 16.75 8.58
CA PRO A 47 -1.59 17.31 9.91
C PRO A 47 -0.55 18.38 10.24
N VAL A 48 0.71 18.18 9.82
CA VAL A 48 1.79 19.14 10.09
C VAL A 48 1.48 20.50 9.45
N TYR A 49 1.03 20.49 8.20
CA TYR A 49 0.64 21.72 7.53
C TYR A 49 -0.58 22.37 8.20
N GLN A 50 -1.62 21.60 8.50
CA GLN A 50 -2.86 22.14 9.06
C GLN A 50 -2.72 22.65 10.50
N ILE A 51 -1.86 22.02 11.31
CA ILE A 51 -1.64 22.39 12.71
C ILE A 51 -0.67 23.56 12.82
N PHE A 52 0.43 23.54 12.04
CA PHE A 52 1.56 24.47 12.25
C PHE A 52 1.67 25.59 11.22
N ALA A 53 1.09 25.47 10.02
CA ALA A 53 1.07 26.55 9.02
C ALA A 53 -0.23 27.37 9.04
N GLY A 54 -1.16 27.03 9.94
CA GLY A 54 -2.44 27.70 10.10
C GLY A 54 -2.36 29.00 10.90
N ARG A 55 -2.10 30.11 10.20
CA ARG A 55 -2.35 31.53 10.57
C ARG A 55 -1.29 32.25 11.42
N ASP A 56 -0.74 33.31 10.82
CA ASP A 56 0.09 34.34 11.45
C ASP A 56 -0.63 34.97 12.65
N THR A 57 -0.27 34.57 13.85
CA THR A 57 -0.75 35.16 15.11
C THR A 57 0.40 35.28 16.09
N TYR A 58 0.34 36.27 16.99
CA TYR A 58 1.36 36.54 18.02
C TYR A 58 1.78 35.27 18.79
N ILE A 59 3.05 35.14 19.18
CA ILE A 59 3.65 33.91 19.76
C ILE A 59 2.79 33.21 20.83
N SER A 60 2.16 33.95 21.74
CA SER A 60 1.27 33.40 22.77
C SER A 60 -0.07 32.89 22.21
N ALA A 61 -0.63 33.60 21.23
CA ALA A 61 -1.78 33.16 20.45
C ALA A 61 -1.42 31.97 19.54
N THR A 62 -0.17 31.88 19.06
CA THR A 62 0.33 30.73 18.26
C THR A 62 0.33 29.44 19.07
N ILE A 63 0.81 29.45 20.32
CA ILE A 63 0.82 28.24 21.15
C ILE A 63 -0.61 27.81 21.49
N ALA A 64 -1.48 28.75 21.83
CA ALA A 64 -2.89 28.47 22.11
C ALA A 64 -3.64 27.99 20.85
N SER A 65 -3.35 28.57 19.68
CA SER A 65 -3.97 28.17 18.41
C SER A 65 -3.47 26.80 17.94
N ILE A 66 -2.18 26.49 18.10
CA ILE A 66 -1.63 25.15 17.84
C ILE A 66 -2.30 24.13 18.77
N GLY A 67 -2.38 24.42 20.07
CA GLY A 67 -3.04 23.53 21.04
C GLY A 67 -4.50 23.27 20.68
N TYR A 68 -5.25 24.33 20.34
CA TYR A 68 -6.62 24.22 19.86
C TYR A 68 -6.69 23.35 18.59
N ASN A 69 -5.88 23.66 17.56
CA ASN A 69 -5.85 22.95 16.29
C ASN A 69 -5.53 21.46 16.47
N VAL A 70 -4.58 21.10 17.35
CA VAL A 70 -4.26 19.70 17.69
C VAL A 70 -5.48 19.00 18.29
N THR A 71 -6.17 19.65 19.24
CA THR A 71 -7.32 19.05 19.93
C THR A 71 -8.57 18.95 19.06
N THR A 72 -8.75 19.87 18.10
CA THR A 72 -9.90 19.87 17.20
C THR A 72 -9.64 19.15 15.88
N TYR A 73 -8.40 18.69 15.63
CA TYR A 73 -8.06 17.94 14.44
C TYR A 73 -8.76 16.58 14.43
N ASP A 74 -9.29 16.18 13.27
CA ASP A 74 -9.95 14.88 13.10
C ASP A 74 -8.91 13.77 12.92
N TRP A 75 -8.36 13.32 14.05
CA TRP A 75 -7.39 12.22 14.10
C TRP A 75 -7.95 10.90 13.58
N GLN A 76 -9.28 10.70 13.69
CA GLN A 76 -9.94 9.48 13.24
C GLN A 76 -9.97 9.44 11.71
N LEU A 77 -10.43 10.52 11.08
CA LEU A 77 -10.43 10.65 9.62
C LEU A 77 -9.01 10.54 9.05
N PHE A 78 -8.03 11.15 9.71
CA PHE A 78 -6.62 11.00 9.34
C PHE A 78 -6.15 9.54 9.37
N ALA A 79 -6.37 8.87 10.50
CA ALA A 79 -5.97 7.47 10.66
C ALA A 79 -6.66 6.55 9.65
N ASP A 80 -7.93 6.76 9.38
CA ASP A 80 -8.69 5.98 8.41
C ASP A 80 -8.22 6.23 6.98
N SER A 81 -7.89 7.49 6.65
CA SER A 81 -7.33 7.86 5.36
C SER A 81 -5.98 7.19 5.10
N VAL A 82 -5.05 7.24 6.06
CA VAL A 82 -3.73 6.58 5.93
C VAL A 82 -3.89 5.06 5.82
N LYS A 83 -4.73 4.45 6.67
CA LYS A 83 -5.00 3.00 6.61
C LYS A 83 -5.63 2.57 5.29
N SER A 84 -6.43 3.43 4.65
CA SER A 84 -7.09 3.12 3.38
C SER A 84 -6.08 2.90 2.24
N VAL A 85 -4.94 3.59 2.25
CA VAL A 85 -3.93 3.47 1.19
C VAL A 85 -3.37 2.05 1.14
N GLY A 86 -3.00 1.48 2.29
CA GLY A 86 -2.53 0.10 2.37
C GLY A 86 -3.57 -0.92 1.90
N LYS A 87 -4.86 -0.70 2.22
CA LYS A 87 -5.97 -1.55 1.75
C LYS A 87 -6.12 -1.49 0.23
N ILE A 88 -6.14 -0.29 -0.34
CA ILE A 88 -6.28 -0.08 -1.79
C ILE A 88 -5.07 -0.67 -2.52
N ARG A 89 -3.85 -0.44 -2.02
CA ARG A 89 -2.62 -1.05 -2.55
C ARG A 89 -2.78 -2.56 -2.64
N ARG A 90 -3.14 -3.23 -1.54
CA ARG A 90 -3.32 -4.68 -1.52
C ARG A 90 -4.33 -5.17 -2.56
N VAL A 91 -5.48 -4.51 -2.67
CA VAL A 91 -6.51 -4.87 -3.66
C VAL A 91 -6.00 -4.76 -5.10
N GLN A 92 -5.22 -3.71 -5.41
CA GLN A 92 -4.65 -3.56 -6.75
C GLN A 92 -3.58 -4.63 -7.05
N LEU A 93 -2.75 -4.96 -6.06
CA LEU A 93 -1.76 -6.04 -6.20
C LEU A 93 -2.43 -7.41 -6.39
N GLU A 94 -3.47 -7.70 -5.61
CA GLU A 94 -4.27 -8.93 -5.74
C GLU A 94 -4.94 -9.01 -7.12
N LYS A 95 -5.44 -7.89 -7.64
CA LYS A 95 -6.02 -7.81 -8.99
C LYS A 95 -5.00 -8.21 -10.08
N ILE A 96 -3.79 -7.65 -10.04
CA ILE A 96 -2.73 -7.99 -11.00
C ILE A 96 -2.36 -9.47 -10.86
N ALA A 97 -2.17 -9.96 -9.64
CA ALA A 97 -1.81 -11.36 -9.41
C ALA A 97 -2.89 -12.32 -9.93
N ASN A 98 -4.17 -11.99 -9.73
CA ASN A 98 -5.29 -12.78 -10.24
C ASN A 98 -5.39 -12.72 -11.77
N GLU A 99 -5.26 -11.54 -12.38
CA GLU A 99 -5.24 -11.39 -13.84
C GLU A 99 -4.13 -12.23 -14.47
N MET A 100 -2.91 -12.13 -13.93
CA MET A 100 -1.78 -12.90 -14.42
C MET A 100 -1.97 -14.41 -14.20
N ALA A 101 -2.52 -14.82 -13.05
CA ALA A 101 -2.86 -16.23 -12.83
C ALA A 101 -3.91 -16.75 -13.82
N LEU A 102 -4.84 -15.92 -14.31
CA LEU A 102 -5.85 -16.36 -15.28
C LEU A 102 -5.26 -16.58 -16.68
N PHE A 103 -4.25 -15.80 -17.08
CA PHE A 103 -3.67 -15.86 -18.42
C PHE A 103 -2.36 -16.68 -18.50
N SER A 104 -1.75 -17.00 -17.37
CA SER A 104 -0.54 -17.80 -17.31
C SER A 104 -0.81 -19.31 -17.25
N ILE A 105 0.17 -20.10 -17.70
CA ILE A 105 0.14 -21.57 -17.62
C ILE A 105 1.42 -22.13 -16.96
N GLY A 106 1.39 -23.40 -16.57
CA GLY A 106 2.56 -24.11 -16.07
C GLY A 106 3.15 -23.49 -14.80
N LYS A 107 4.44 -23.09 -14.86
CA LYS A 107 5.14 -22.51 -13.70
C LYS A 107 4.75 -21.05 -13.42
N GLU A 108 4.37 -20.28 -14.44
CA GLU A 108 3.89 -18.90 -14.26
C GLU A 108 2.55 -18.86 -13.54
N TYR A 109 1.63 -19.76 -13.90
CA TYR A 109 0.38 -19.94 -13.16
C TYR A 109 0.63 -20.18 -11.67
N LYS A 110 1.55 -21.10 -11.35
CA LYS A 110 1.92 -21.41 -9.97
C LYS A 110 2.52 -20.20 -9.26
N PHE A 111 3.39 -19.45 -9.95
CA PHE A 111 3.97 -18.21 -9.43
C PHE A 111 2.89 -17.20 -9.05
N TRP A 112 2.00 -16.86 -9.97
CA TRP A 112 0.98 -15.84 -9.74
C TRP A 112 -0.05 -16.24 -8.68
N ARG A 113 -0.40 -17.53 -8.60
CA ARG A 113 -1.24 -18.05 -7.51
C ARG A 113 -0.55 -17.88 -6.14
N CYS A 114 0.75 -18.10 -6.08
CA CYS A 114 1.51 -17.93 -4.85
C CYS A 114 1.68 -16.47 -4.45
N VAL A 115 1.90 -15.58 -5.42
CA VAL A 115 1.89 -14.12 -5.19
C VAL A 115 0.53 -13.71 -4.61
N GLY A 116 -0.59 -14.13 -5.22
CA GLY A 116 -1.93 -13.82 -4.71
C GLY A 116 -2.22 -14.37 -3.31
N ASN A 117 -1.64 -15.50 -2.95
CA ASN A 117 -1.77 -16.07 -1.60
C ASN A 117 -0.92 -15.37 -0.53
N ALA A 118 0.20 -14.76 -0.93
CA ALA A 118 1.12 -14.06 -0.02
C ALA A 118 0.69 -12.62 0.26
N LEU A 119 -0.15 -12.05 -0.60
CA LEU A 119 -0.75 -10.71 -0.43
C LEU A 119 -1.83 -10.71 0.64
#